data_AF-A0A0L6J7Y9-F1
#
_entry.id   AF-A0A0L6J7Y9-F1
#
_cell.length_a   1.000
_cell.length_b   1.000
_cell.length_c   1.000
_cell.angle_alpha   90.00
_cell.angle_beta   90.00
_cell.angle_gamma   90.00
#
_symmetry.space_group_name_H-M   'P 1'
#
loop_
_entity.id
_entity.type
_entity.pdbx_description
1 polymer ?
#
loop_
_entity_poly.entity_id
_entity_poly.type
_entity_poly.pdbx_seq_one_letter_code
_entity_poly.pdbx_strand_id
1 'polypeptide(L)'
;MRRSVLVARESVAEIIAALGEPTAFGVICGFSKNPGARGSDMRQRSSIPVIYWPLIVDAARARGLAIDNDVLVHVHLPNDRRTQLTSVEEAAA
;
A
#
# COMPACT_ATOMS: atom_id res chain seq x y z
N MET A 1 -26.45 7.07 -1.39
CA MET A 1 -25.16 7.80 -1.33
C MET A 1 -24.05 6.82 -1.70
N ARG A 2 -23.54 6.89 -2.94
CA ARG A 2 -22.39 6.08 -3.35
C ARG A 2 -21.14 6.81 -2.87
N ARG A 3 -20.52 6.31 -1.79
CA ARG A 3 -19.18 6.77 -1.39
C ARG A 3 -18.27 6.34 -2.53
N SER A 4 -17.83 7.28 -3.36
CA SER A 4 -16.81 7.02 -4.38
C SER A 4 -15.56 6.57 -3.64
N VAL A 5 -15.42 5.26 -3.46
CA VAL A 5 -14.16 4.66 -3.07
C VAL A 5 -13.28 4.90 -4.29
N LEU A 6 -12.39 5.89 -4.18
CA LEU A 6 -11.26 5.99 -5.09
C LEU A 6 -10.54 4.65 -5.00
N VAL A 7 -10.83 3.77 -5.95
CA VAL A 7 -10.02 2.58 -6.21
C VAL A 7 -8.75 3.11 -6.86
N ALA A 8 -7.93 3.78 -6.05
CA ALA A 8 -6.59 4.18 -6.42
C ALA A 8 -5.80 2.90 -6.67
N ARG A 9 -4.86 2.94 -7.61
CA ARG A 9 -4.05 1.79 -7.99
C ARG A 9 -3.05 1.52 -6.88
N GLU A 10 -3.53 0.84 -5.84
CA GLU A 10 -2.85 0.64 -4.56
C GLU A 10 -1.38 0.31 -4.79
N SER A 11 -0.55 1.31 -4.59
CA SER A 11 0.90 1.18 -4.64
C SER A 11 1.46 1.63 -3.31
N VAL A 12 2.66 1.16 -2.98
CA VAL A 12 3.34 1.60 -1.75
C VAL A 12 3.49 3.12 -1.71
N ALA A 13 3.71 3.78 -2.86
CA ALA A 13 3.78 5.24 -2.92
C ALA A 13 2.45 5.93 -2.57
N GLU A 14 1.33 5.42 -3.10
CA GLU A 14 0.00 5.96 -2.80
C GLU A 14 -0.39 5.75 -1.33
N ILE A 15 -0.08 4.58 -0.77
CA ILE A 15 -0.29 4.28 0.66
C ILE A 15 0.49 5.26 1.53
N ILE A 16 1.76 5.50 1.21
CA ILE A 16 2.61 6.43 1.95
C ILE A 16 2.09 7.87 1.84
N ALA A 17 1.62 8.29 0.66
CA ALA A 17 1.03 9.61 0.46
C ALA A 17 -0.27 9.78 1.28
N ALA A 18 -1.18 8.79 1.22
CA ALA A 18 -2.43 8.79 1.97
C ALA A 18 -2.21 8.82 3.50
N LEU A 19 -1.09 8.27 3.98
CA LEU A 19 -0.69 8.28 5.38
C LEU A 19 0.13 9.51 5.78
N GLY A 20 0.14 10.56 4.94
CA GLY A 20 0.72 11.86 5.29
C GLY A 20 2.19 12.00 4.91
N GLU A 21 2.58 11.44 3.77
CA GLU A 21 3.94 11.49 3.21
C GLU A 21 4.99 10.67 4.01
N PRO A 22 6.20 10.44 3.45
CA PRO A 22 7.20 9.55 4.03
C PRO A 22 7.55 9.79 5.50
N THR A 23 7.52 11.04 5.96
CA THR A 23 7.83 11.37 7.35
C THR A 23 6.76 10.87 8.31
N ALA A 24 5.48 11.16 8.05
CA ALA A 24 4.41 10.68 8.92
C ALA A 24 4.28 9.15 8.86
N PHE A 25 4.47 8.57 7.68
CA PHE A 25 4.51 7.13 7.50
C PHE A 25 5.64 6.46 8.31
N GLY A 26 6.84 7.04 8.31
CA GLY A 26 7.95 6.53 9.13
C GLY A 26 7.65 6.58 10.63
N VAL A 27 6.95 7.62 11.10
CA VAL A 27 6.51 7.71 12.50
C VAL A 27 5.48 6.62 12.84
N ILE A 28 4.51 6.36 11.95
CA ILE A 28 3.55 5.26 12.11
C ILE A 28 4.27 3.92 12.27
N CYS A 29 5.33 3.69 11.50
CA CYS A 29 6.14 2.46 11.59
C CYS A 29 7.02 2.38 12.86
N GLY A 30 6.92 3.34 13.78
CA GLY A 30 7.66 3.35 15.05
C GLY A 30 9.09 3.88 14.94
N PHE A 31 9.48 4.51 13.82
CA PHE A 31 10.82 5.08 13.70
C PHE A 31 10.91 6.44 14.41
N SER A 32 11.73 6.52 15.45
CA SER A 32 12.05 7.77 16.15
C SER A 32 13.22 8.54 15.54
N LYS A 33 14.17 7.83 14.91
CA LYS A 33 15.34 8.43 14.24
C LYS A 33 15.15 8.41 12.72
N ASN A 34 15.20 9.60 12.10
CA ASN A 34 15.07 9.81 10.66
C ASN A 34 13.85 9.13 10.01
N PRO A 35 12.62 9.32 10.53
CA PRO A 35 11.42 8.65 10.01
C PRO A 35 11.18 8.93 8.51
N GLY A 36 11.44 10.16 8.05
CA GLY A 36 11.30 10.53 6.63
C GLY A 36 12.23 9.75 5.70
N ALA A 37 13.47 9.47 6.12
CA ALA A 37 14.40 8.66 5.33
C ALA A 37 13.93 7.21 5.24
N ARG A 38 13.40 6.65 6.35
CA ARG A 38 12.86 5.28 6.38
C ARG A 38 11.62 5.13 5.51
N GLY A 39 10.68 6.06 5.59
CA GLY A 39 9.52 6.07 4.70
C GLY A 39 9.92 6.26 3.24
N SER A 40 10.92 7.11 2.95
CA SER A 40 11.40 7.35 1.59
C SER A 40 12.07 6.10 0.99
N ASP A 41 12.86 5.36 1.77
CA ASP A 41 13.47 4.09 1.36
C ASP A 41 12.40 3.04 1.02
N MET A 42 11.36 2.88 1.86
CA MET A 42 10.24 1.98 1.57
C MET A 42 9.47 2.38 0.31
N ARG A 43 9.26 3.69 0.11
CA ARG A 43 8.65 4.22 -1.12
C ARG A 43 9.48 3.90 -2.36
N GLN A 44 10.79 4.14 -2.31
CA GLN A 44 11.70 3.90 -3.44
C GLN A 44 11.78 2.42 -3.80
N ARG A 45 11.82 1.54 -2.79
CA ARG A 45 11.82 0.08 -2.98
C ARG A 45 10.47 -0.49 -3.39
N SER A 46 9.40 0.32 -3.34
CA SER A 46 8.02 -0.13 -3.49
C SER A 46 7.70 -1.34 -2.61
N SER A 47 8.20 -1.34 -1.36
CA SER A 47 8.10 -2.48 -0.46
C SER A 47 7.92 -2.02 0.99
N ILE A 48 6.91 -2.58 1.66
CA ILE A 48 6.62 -2.36 3.08
C ILE A 48 6.79 -3.69 3.82
N PRO A 49 7.74 -3.80 4.77
CA PRO A 49 7.90 -5.01 5.58
C PRO A 49 6.63 -5.34 6.39
N VAL A 50 6.26 -6.62 6.41
CA VAL A 50 5.03 -7.14 7.04
C VAL A 50 4.92 -6.79 8.53
N ILE A 51 6.05 -6.67 9.22
CA ILE A 51 6.10 -6.29 10.64
C ILE A 51 5.43 -4.94 10.94
N TYR A 52 5.36 -4.03 9.96
CA TYR A 52 4.75 -2.70 10.14
C TYR A 52 3.26 -2.67 9.82
N TRP A 53 2.70 -3.73 9.25
CA TRP A 53 1.32 -3.73 8.75
C TRP A 53 0.27 -3.49 9.83
N PRO A 54 0.35 -4.08 11.04
CA PRO A 54 -0.62 -3.77 12.10
C PRO A 54 -0.67 -2.28 12.43
N LEU A 55 0.49 -1.62 12.53
CA LEU A 55 0.60 -0.19 12.82
C LEU A 55 -0.02 0.67 11.71
N ILE A 56 0.18 0.26 10.46
CA ILE A 56 -0.38 0.93 9.28
C ILE A 56 -1.91 0.81 9.27
N VAL A 57 -2.44 -0.38 9.51
CA VAL A 57 -3.89 -0.64 9.56
C VAL A 57 -4.54 0.16 10.68
N ASP A 58 -3.93 0.19 11.87
CA ASP A 58 -4.43 0.98 13.00
C ASP A 58 -4.43 2.48 12.68
N ALA A 59 -3.36 3.00 12.09
CA ALA A 59 -3.27 4.39 11.68
C ALA A 59 -4.28 4.75 10.57
N ALA A 60 -4.50 3.86 9.62
CA ALA A 60 -5.48 4.03 8.55
C ALA A 60 -6.91 4.04 9.10
N ARG A 61 -7.23 3.10 9.99
CA ARG A 61 -8.52 3.04 10.70
C ARG A 61 -8.78 4.32 11.48
N ALA A 62 -7.79 4.81 12.23
CA ALA A 62 -7.90 6.06 12.98
C ALA A 62 -8.18 7.29 12.10
N ARG A 63 -7.81 7.22 10.81
CA ARG A 63 -7.99 8.29 9.81
C ARG A 63 -9.17 8.06 8.87
N GLY A 64 -9.92 6.98 9.05
CA GLY A 64 -11.03 6.62 8.16
C GLY A 64 -10.61 6.26 6.73
N LEU A 65 -9.37 5.82 6.55
CA LEU A 65 -8.82 5.36 5.27
C LEU A 65 -9.14 3.87 5.07
N ALA A 66 -9.47 3.49 3.84
CA ALA A 66 -9.70 2.10 3.45
C ALA A 66 -8.36 1.42 3.10
N ILE A 67 -7.43 1.38 4.07
CA ILE A 67 -6.16 0.64 3.94
C ILE A 67 -6.20 -0.45 5.02
N ASP A 68 -6.47 -1.67 4.60
CA ASP A 68 -6.52 -2.86 5.45
C ASP A 68 -5.47 -3.90 5.00
N ASN A 69 -5.51 -5.09 5.61
CA ASN A 69 -4.56 -6.15 5.25
C ASN A 69 -4.71 -6.63 3.81
N ASP A 70 -5.90 -6.58 3.23
CA ASP A 70 -6.12 -7.05 1.85
C ASP A 70 -5.42 -6.10 0.87
N VAL A 71 -5.52 -4.79 1.12
CA VAL A 71 -4.75 -3.76 0.40
C VAL A 71 -3.24 -4.00 0.54
N LEU A 72 -2.76 -4.25 1.76
CA LEU A 72 -1.33 -4.47 2.00
C LEU A 72 -0.80 -5.75 1.36
N VAL A 73 -1.59 -6.82 1.33
CA VAL A 73 -1.28 -8.04 0.57
C VAL A 73 -1.23 -7.73 -0.92
N HIS A 74 -2.20 -6.98 -1.45
CA HIS A 74 -2.27 -6.65 -2.87
C HIS A 74 -1.02 -5.92 -3.36
N VAL A 75 -0.50 -4.97 -2.58
CA VAL A 75 0.72 -4.22 -2.92
C VAL A 75 2.02 -4.99 -2.64
N HIS A 76 1.97 -6.01 -1.79
CA HIS A 76 3.13 -6.83 -1.42
C HIS A 76 3.42 -7.94 -2.42
N LEU A 77 2.39 -8.47 -3.08
CA LEU A 77 2.56 -9.54 -4.04
C LEU A 77 3.37 -9.03 -5.26
N PRO A 78 4.42 -9.76 -5.69
CA PRO A 78 5.15 -9.43 -6.89
C PRO A 78 4.17 -9.37 -8.08
N ASN A 79 4.30 -8.31 -8.88
CA ASN A 79 3.41 -7.99 -10.01
C ASN A 79 3.42 -9.07 -11.12
N ASP A 80 4.19 -10.15 -10.98
CA ASP A 80 4.30 -11.27 -11.92
C ASP A 80 2.98 -12.00 -12.20
N ARG A 81 1.96 -11.88 -11.34
CA ARG A 81 0.66 -12.55 -11.54
C ARG A 81 -0.40 -11.71 -12.27
N ARG A 82 -0.14 -10.45 -12.64
CA ARG A 82 -1.10 -9.65 -13.44
C ARG A 82 -1.00 -9.89 -14.95
N THR A 83 0.06 -10.53 -15.44
CA THR A 83 0.28 -10.75 -16.89
C THR A 83 -0.36 -12.03 -17.44
N GLN A 84 -0.97 -12.88 -16.61
CA GLN A 84 -1.47 -14.20 -17.06
C GLN A 84 -2.99 -14.38 -17.11
N LEU A 85 -3.81 -13.39 -16.71
CA LEU A 85 -5.27 -13.51 -16.74
C LEU A 85 -5.94 -12.92 -17.99
N THR A 86 -5.17 -12.35 -18.93
CA THR A 86 -5.70 -11.82 -20.21
C THR A 86 -5.53 -12.78 -21.39
N SER A 87 -5.03 -14.00 -21.20
CA SER A 87 -4.66 -14.90 -22.32
C SER A 87 -5.60 -16.10 -22.51
N VAL A 88 -6.81 -16.12 -21.95
CA VAL A 88 -7.70 -17.30 -22.02
C VAL A 88 -8.94 -17.14 -22.90
N GLU A 89 -9.13 -16.01 -23.59
CA GLU A 89 -10.37 -15.74 -24.34
C GLU A 89 -10.22 -15.69 -25.88
N GLU A 90 -9.16 -16.30 -26.44
CA GLU A 90 -8.95 -16.29 -27.91
C GLU A 90 -8.57 -17.68 -28.48
N ALA A 91 -9.25 -18.73 -28.02
CA ALA A 91 -9.10 -20.08 -28.59
C ALA A 91 -10.42 -20.85 -28.69
N ALA A 92 -11.48 -20.18 -29.13
CA ALA A 92 -12.71 -20.81 -29.57
C ALA A 92 -13.17 -20.18 -30.89
N ALA A 93 -12.44 -20.49 -31.96
CA ALA A 93 -12.85 -20.30 -33.35
C ALA A 93 -12.62 -21.62 -34.09
#